data_AF-A0A1M6LAF2-F1
#
_entry.id   AF-A0A1M6LAF2-F1
#
_cell.length_a   1.000
_cell.length_b   1.000
_cell.length_c   1.000
_cell.angle_alpha   90.00
_cell.angle_beta   90.00
_cell.angle_gamma   90.00
#
_symmetry.space_group_name_H-M   'P 1'
#
loop_
_entity.id
_entity.type
_entity.pdbx_description
1 polymer ?
#
loop_
_entity_poly.entity_id
_entity_poly.type
_entity_poly.pdbx_seq_one_letter_code
_entity_poly.pdbx_strand_id
1 'polypeptide(L)'
;MAHIRYRAIIKVLCGECQAKVNENKRIDVKCPNCSFKKYQNVNNLLSFNSFITKAFPNWIWFNIYEYKKGELGALLKSFQRGKNEPTAKTL
;
A
#
# COMPACT_ATOMS: atom_id res chain seq x y z
N MET A 1 -18.82 -18.92 -2.93
CA MET A 1 -17.79 -18.29 -3.79
C MET A 1 -16.55 -18.05 -2.96
N ALA A 2 -15.38 -18.56 -3.36
CA ALA A 2 -14.15 -18.29 -2.64
C ALA A 2 -13.83 -16.79 -2.76
N HIS A 3 -13.87 -16.07 -1.64
CA HIS A 3 -13.47 -14.66 -1.63
C HIS A 3 -11.98 -14.59 -1.94
N ILE A 4 -11.63 -13.88 -3.02
CA ILE A 4 -10.22 -13.64 -3.33
C ILE A 4 -9.62 -12.85 -2.17
N ARG A 5 -8.57 -13.40 -1.57
CA ARG A 5 -7.82 -12.76 -0.50
C ARG A 5 -6.48 -12.32 -1.06
N TYR A 6 -6.13 -11.09 -0.78
CA TYR A 6 -4.83 -10.55 -1.09
C TYR A 6 -4.11 -10.14 0.18
N ARG A 7 -2.79 -10.13 0.10
CA ARG A 7 -1.93 -9.52 1.09
C ARG A 7 -1.49 -8.15 0.58
N ALA A 8 -1.68 -7.11 1.36
CA ALA A 8 -1.20 -5.77 1.03
C ALA A 8 -0.03 -5.38 1.94
N ILE A 9 1.02 -4.83 1.36
CA ILE A 9 2.11 -4.17 2.10
C ILE A 9 2.10 -2.71 1.70
N ILE A 10 1.76 -1.83 2.64
CA ILE A 10 1.72 -0.39 2.43
C ILE A 10 2.99 0.24 3.00
N LYS A 11 3.52 1.27 2.34
CA LYS A 11 4.57 2.12 2.91
C LYS A 11 3.98 3.47 3.29
N VAL A 12 4.18 3.83 4.55
CA VAL A 12 3.73 5.08 5.16
C VAL A 12 4.96 5.93 5.47
N LEU A 13 4.97 7.17 4.99
CA LEU A 13 6.09 8.08 5.13
C LEU A 13 6.19 8.65 6.55
N CYS A 14 7.40 8.82 7.07
CA CYS A 14 7.62 9.68 8.24
C CYS A 14 7.40 11.16 7.88
N GLY A 15 7.31 12.03 8.88
CA GLY A 15 7.14 13.47 8.67
C GLY A 15 8.18 14.09 7.74
N GLU A 16 9.46 13.70 7.89
CA GLU A 16 10.55 14.19 7.04
C GLU A 16 10.40 13.78 5.57
N CYS A 17 10.07 12.50 5.32
CA CYS A 17 9.85 12.04 3.96
C CYS A 17 8.59 12.66 3.35
N GLN A 18 7.55 12.89 4.16
CA GLN A 18 6.35 13.59 3.71
C GLN A 18 6.67 15.04 3.33
N ALA A 19 7.50 15.74 4.13
CA ALA A 19 7.95 17.09 3.80
C ALA A 19 8.71 17.13 2.48
N LYS A 20 9.62 16.17 2.23
CA LYS A 20 10.31 16.04 0.94
C LYS A 20 9.33 15.87 -0.23
N VAL A 21 8.27 15.05 -0.07
CA VAL A 21 7.23 14.90 -1.11
C VAL A 21 6.51 16.22 -1.37
N ASN A 22 6.15 16.96 -0.32
CA ASN A 22 5.47 18.25 -0.44
C ASN A 22 6.34 19.29 -1.17
N GLU A 23 7.67 19.20 -1.02
CA GLU A 23 8.66 20.01 -1.74
C GLU A 23 9.02 19.48 -3.14
N ASN A 24 8.31 18.44 -3.64
CA ASN A 24 8.63 17.75 -4.89
C ASN A 24 10.06 17.17 -4.96
N LYS A 25 10.65 16.85 -3.80
CA LYS A 25 11.98 16.23 -3.68
C LYS A 25 11.89 14.71 -3.64
N ARG A 26 12.99 14.05 -4.00
CA ARG A 26 13.12 12.59 -3.90
C ARG A 26 13.11 12.17 -2.42
N ILE A 27 12.33 11.15 -2.11
CA ILE A 27 12.33 10.50 -0.79
C ILE A 27 13.40 9.42 -0.70
N ASP A 28 13.89 9.19 0.51
CA ASP A 28 14.77 8.06 0.78
C ASP A 28 13.95 6.77 0.82
N VAL A 29 14.16 5.92 -0.18
CA VAL A 29 13.43 4.65 -0.30
C VAL A 29 13.69 3.73 0.90
N LYS A 30 14.88 3.84 1.52
CA LYS A 30 15.30 3.05 2.69
C LYS A 30 15.25 3.84 4.01
N CYS A 31 14.46 4.91 4.09
CA CYS A 31 14.32 5.66 5.33
C CYS A 31 13.86 4.72 6.48
N PRO A 32 14.64 4.59 7.57
CA PRO A 32 14.31 3.71 8.70
C PRO A 32 13.09 4.20 9.49
N ASN A 33 12.79 5.49 9.42
CA ASN A 33 11.63 6.11 10.07
C ASN A 33 10.32 5.86 9.31
N CYS A 34 10.39 5.48 8.03
CA CYS A 34 9.20 5.09 7.28
C CYS A 34 8.68 3.74 7.77
N SER A 35 7.37 3.63 7.95
CA SER A 35 6.77 2.38 8.41
C SER A 35 6.20 1.59 7.25
N PHE A 36 6.38 0.27 7.32
CA PHE A 36 5.72 -0.67 6.43
C PHE A 36 4.64 -1.40 7.21
N LYS A 37 3.40 -1.37 6.71
CA LYS A 37 2.28 -2.06 7.35
C LYS A 37 1.78 -3.18 6.44
N LYS A 38 1.63 -4.37 7.00
CA LYS A 38 1.22 -5.58 6.29
C LYS A 38 -0.21 -5.95 6.69
N TYR A 39 -1.06 -6.15 5.69
CA TYR A 39 -2.43 -6.60 5.83
C TYR A 39 -2.60 -7.91 5.07
N GLN A 40 -3.24 -8.90 5.68
CA GLN A 40 -3.29 -10.26 5.15
C GLN A 40 -4.61 -10.64 4.47
N ASN A 41 -5.70 -9.92 4.75
CA ASN A 41 -7.05 -10.25 4.30
C ASN A 41 -7.67 -9.08 3.53
N VAL A 42 -6.98 -8.59 2.50
CA VAL A 42 -7.54 -7.57 1.62
C VAL A 42 -8.41 -8.26 0.58
N ASN A 43 -9.71 -8.02 0.63
CA ASN A 43 -10.71 -8.62 -0.26
C ASN A 43 -11.31 -7.60 -1.25
N ASN A 44 -11.22 -6.31 -0.93
CA ASN A 44 -11.73 -5.22 -1.75
C ASN A 44 -10.70 -4.09 -1.77
N LEU A 45 -10.08 -3.86 -2.94
CA LEU A 45 -9.05 -2.85 -3.13
C LEU A 45 -9.58 -1.42 -2.99
N LEU A 46 -10.82 -1.14 -3.38
CA LEU A 46 -11.42 0.19 -3.25
C LEU A 46 -11.68 0.55 -1.78
N SER A 47 -12.27 -0.38 -1.04
CA SER A 47 -12.49 -0.23 0.40
C SER A 47 -11.16 -0.14 1.14
N PHE A 48 -10.17 -0.93 0.72
CA PHE A 48 -8.83 -0.86 1.29
C PHE A 48 -8.13 0.46 0.99
N ASN A 49 -8.19 0.97 -0.24
CA ASN A 49 -7.63 2.28 -0.61
C ASN A 49 -8.26 3.41 0.20
N SER A 50 -9.58 3.37 0.38
CA SER A 50 -10.31 4.33 1.20
C SER A 50 -9.90 4.25 2.68
N PHE A 51 -9.75 3.03 3.21
CA PHE A 51 -9.29 2.79 4.57
C PHE A 51 -7.87 3.32 4.80
N ILE A 52 -6.90 2.98 3.95
CA ILE A 52 -5.52 3.42 4.12
C ILE A 52 -5.38 4.93 3.94
N THR A 53 -6.17 5.53 3.05
CA THR A 53 -6.16 6.99 2.86
C THR A 53 -6.70 7.73 4.08
N LYS A 54 -7.71 7.17 4.74
CA LYS A 54 -8.24 7.73 5.99
C LYS A 54 -7.32 7.49 7.19
N ALA A 55 -6.76 6.29 7.32
CA ALA A 55 -5.93 5.91 8.46
C ALA A 55 -4.49 6.44 8.38
N PHE A 56 -3.94 6.55 7.17
CA PHE A 56 -2.55 6.92 6.91
C PHE A 56 -2.47 7.95 5.79
N PRO A 57 -2.84 9.22 6.02
CA PRO A 57 -2.85 10.26 4.97
C PRO A 57 -1.48 10.59 4.38
N ASN A 58 -0.41 9.91 4.81
CA ASN A 58 0.97 9.98 4.38
C ASN A 58 1.46 8.65 3.74
N TRP A 59 0.56 7.76 3.32
CA TRP A 59 0.91 6.59 2.51
C TRP A 59 1.30 7.03 1.09
N ILE A 60 2.31 6.37 0.51
CA ILE A 60 2.82 6.72 -0.85
C ILE A 60 2.53 5.63 -1.88
N TRP A 61 2.72 4.36 -1.50
CA TRP A 61 2.48 3.20 -2.36
C TRP A 61 2.12 2.00 -1.52
N PHE A 62 1.40 1.06 -2.13
CA PHE A 62 1.15 -0.25 -1.59
C PHE A 62 1.25 -1.33 -2.65
N ASN A 63 1.75 -2.48 -2.23
CA ASN A 63 1.93 -3.65 -3.06
C ASN A 63 0.91 -4.71 -2.67
N ILE A 64 0.25 -5.28 -3.66
CA ILE A 64 -0.68 -6.38 -3.50
C ILE A 64 0.03 -7.67 -3.92
N TYR A 65 -0.05 -8.65 -3.03
CA TYR A 65 0.51 -9.99 -3.18
C TYR A 65 -0.61 -11.01 -3.11
N GLU A 66 -0.38 -12.16 -3.74
CA GLU A 66 -1.21 -13.33 -3.57
C GLU A 66 -1.26 -13.76 -2.10
N TYR A 67 -2.45 -14.06 -1.58
CA TYR A 67 -2.54 -14.62 -0.24
C TYR A 67 -2.22 -16.11 -0.26
N LYS A 68 -1.00 -16.46 0.15
CA LYS A 68 -0.62 -17.83 0.53
C LYS A 68 -0.33 -17.89 2.03
N LYS A 69 -0.98 -18.82 2.72
CA LYS A 69 -0.76 -19.04 4.15
C LYS A 69 0.67 -19.55 4.34
N GLY A 70 1.46 -18.87 5.19
CA GLY A 70 2.86 -19.24 5.46
C GLY A 70 3.89 -18.66 4.49
N GLU A 71 3.49 -18.20 3.30
CA GLU A 71 4.42 -17.69 2.29
C GLU A 71 4.25 -16.18 2.05
N LEU A 72 5.23 -15.55 1.39
CA LEU A 72 5.16 -14.14 0.97
C LEU A 72 4.09 -13.92 -0.11
N GLY A 73 3.86 -14.91 -0.98
CA GLY A 73 3.01 -14.81 -2.16
C GLY A 73 3.70 -14.08 -3.31
N ALA A 74 3.20 -14.28 -4.54
CA ALA A 74 3.68 -13.54 -5.70
C ALA A 74 3.19 -12.07 -5.65
N LEU A 75 4.04 -11.12 -6.05
CA LEU A 75 3.60 -9.75 -6.28
C LEU A 75 2.63 -9.75 -7.46
N LEU A 76 1.41 -9.27 -7.23
CA LEU A 76 0.39 -9.20 -8.28
C LEU A 76 0.36 -7.81 -8.91
N LYS A 77 0.35 -6.76 -8.08
CA LYS A 77 0.28 -5.37 -8.56
C LYS A 77 0.77 -4.38 -7.52
N SER A 78 1.28 -3.24 -7.99
CA SER A 78 1.69 -2.11 -7.17
C SER A 78 0.84 -0.90 -7.48
N PHE A 79 0.36 -0.22 -6.44
CA PHE A 79 -0.44 0.99 -6.53
C PHE A 79 0.29 2.13 -5.83
N GLN A 80 0.31 3.29 -6.47
CA GLN A 80 0.92 4.51 -5.99
C GLN A 80 -0.14 5.60 -5.92
N ARG A 81 -0.14 6.33 -4.80
CA ARG A 81 -1.08 7.40 -4.55
C ARG A 81 -0.99 8.49 -5.62
N GLY A 82 -2.14 8.94 -6.12
CA GLY A 82 -2.24 9.97 -7.14
C GLY A 82 -1.69 9.59 -8.53
N LYS A 83 -1.30 8.33 -8.76
CA LYS A 83 -0.83 7.87 -10.08
C LYS A 83 -1.66 6.72 -10.60
N ASN A 84 -1.57 5.57 -9.96
CA ASN A 84 -2.24 4.35 -10.37
C ASN A 84 -2.96 3.76 -9.18
N GLU A 85 -3.91 4.50 -8.62
CA GLU A 85 -4.78 4.00 -7.55
C GLU A 85 -5.75 2.93 -8.08
N PRO A 86 -6.23 2.01 -7.22
CA PRO A 86 -7.17 0.99 -7.65
C PRO A 86 -8.50 1.63 -8.09
N THR A 87 -8.95 1.27 -9.29
CA THR A 87 -10.26 1.67 -9.85
C THR A 87 -11.29 0.54 -9.79
N ALA A 88 -10.85 -0.68 -9.46
CA ALA A 88 -11.69 -1.86 -9.35
C ALA A 88 -11.61 -2.50 -7.96
N LYS A 89 -12.66 -3.24 -7.58
CA LYS A 89 -12.74 -3.95 -6.28
C LYS A 89 -11.68 -5.05 -6.17
N THR A 90 -11.28 -5.65 -7.28
CA THR A 90 -10.32 -6.74 -7.38
C THR A 90 -9.25 -6.40 -8.41
N LEU A 91 -8.16 -7.18 -8.41
CA LEU A 91 -7.11 -7.08 -9.42
C LEU A 91 -7.56 -7.56 -10.79
#